data_AF-A0A1M6Y109-F1
#
_entry.id   AF-A0A1M6Y109-F1
#
_cell.length_a   1.000
_cell.length_b   1.000
_cell.length_c   1.000
_cell.angle_alpha   90.00
_cell.angle_beta   90.00
_cell.angle_gamma   90.00
#
_symmetry.space_group_name_H-M   'P 1'
#
loop_
_entity.id
_entity.type
_entity.pdbx_description
1 polymer ?
#
loop_
_entity_poly.entity_id
_entity_poly.type
_entity_poly.pdbx_seq_one_letter_code
_entity_poly.pdbx_strand_id
1 'polypeptide(L)' 'SVSQFMGYLKGKSAMMIFNRHANLKYKFGNRNFWATGYYVSTVGLNTATIQKYIREQEKQDQIEDKLNTKEYEDPFKGSR' A
#
# COMPACT_ATOMS: atom_id res chain seq x y z
N SER A 1 1.49 -19.93 -6.99
CA SER A 1 0.43 -19.13 -7.65
C SER A 1 0.83 -17.66 -7.71
N VAL A 2 0.14 -16.84 -8.50
CA VAL A 2 0.33 -15.36 -8.51
C VAL A 2 0.12 -14.77 -7.11
N SER A 3 -0.89 -15.23 -6.39
CA SER A 3 -1.20 -14.80 -5.02
C SER A 3 -0.04 -15.02 -4.04
N GLN A 4 0.61 -16.19 -4.10
CA GLN A 4 1.75 -16.52 -3.23
C GLN A 4 2.95 -15.61 -3.52
N PHE A 5 3.24 -15.37 -4.80
CA PHE A 5 4.32 -14.47 -5.18
C PHE A 5 4.05 -13.03 -4.74
N MET A 6 2.83 -12.53 -4.96
CA MET A 6 2.43 -11.19 -4.53
C MET A 6 2.50 -11.03 -3.01
N GLY A 7 2.08 -12.05 -2.25
CA GLY A 7 2.22 -12.06 -0.80
C GLY A 7 3.68 -11.97 -0.35
N TYR A 8 4.56 -12.78 -0.95
CA TYR A 8 5.99 -12.73 -0.67
C TYR A 8 6.61 -11.37 -1.01
N LEU A 9 6.34 -10.84 -2.20
CA LEU A 9 6.90 -9.58 -2.69
C LEU A 9 6.47 -8.39 -1.82
N LYS A 10 5.17 -8.27 -1.54
CA LYS A 10 4.62 -7.21 -0.68
C LYS A 10 5.16 -7.33 0.75
N GLY A 11 5.24 -8.54 1.31
CA GLY A 11 5.75 -8.76 2.66
C GLY A 11 7.25 -8.42 2.81
N LYS A 12 8.11 -8.92 1.91
CA LYS A 12 9.56 -8.67 1.97
C LYS A 12 9.92 -7.22 1.69
N SER A 13 9.27 -6.58 0.72
CA SER A 13 9.49 -5.16 0.42
C SER A 13 9.06 -4.26 1.59
N ALA A 14 7.90 -4.51 2.21
CA ALA A 14 7.46 -3.76 3.39
C ALA A 14 8.48 -3.87 4.54
N MET A 15 8.99 -5.06 4.81
CA MET A 15 10.03 -5.28 5.81
C MET A 15 11.31 -4.48 5.50
N MET A 16 11.78 -4.50 4.26
CA MET A 16 12.97 -3.74 3.85
C MET A 16 12.78 -2.23 4.02
N ILE A 17 11.60 -1.72 3.68
CA ILE A 17 11.27 -0.28 3.78
C ILE A 17 11.23 0.14 5.25
N PHE A 18 10.55 -0.61 6.12
CA PHE A 18 10.52 -0.30 7.55
C PHE A 18 11.88 -0.40 8.22
N ASN A 19 12.73 -1.35 7.79
CA ASN A 19 14.10 -1.46 8.30
C ASN A 19 14.97 -0.26 7.88
N ARG A 20 14.81 0.24 6.66
CA ARG A 20 15.57 1.40 6.16
C ARG A 20 15.04 2.73 6.70
N HIS A 21 13.74 2.83 6.94
CA HIS A 21 13.06 4.06 7.35
C HIS A 21 12.33 3.84 8.67
N ALA A 22 13.09 3.77 9.78
CA ALA A 22 12.57 3.47 11.11
C ALA A 22 11.41 4.39 11.55
N ASN A 23 11.41 5.65 11.10
CA ASN A 23 10.34 6.63 11.41
C ASN A 23 8.98 6.24 10.79
N LEU A 24 8.98 5.50 9.67
CA LEU A 24 7.74 5.01 9.05
C LEU A 24 7.03 3.96 9.92
N LYS A 25 7.79 3.21 10.72
CA LYS A 25 7.23 2.20 11.63
C LYS A 25 6.28 2.83 12.65
N TYR A 26 6.56 4.06 13.09
CA TYR A 26 5.75 4.80 14.05
C TYR A 26 4.56 5.51 13.38
N LYS A 27 4.74 6.08 12.18
CA LYS A 27 3.66 6.73 11.42
C LYS A 27 2.57 5.74 10.97
N PHE A 28 2.93 4.50 10.64
CA PHE A 28 1.99 3.50 10.12
C PHE A 28 1.47 2.50 11.16
N GLY A 29 1.61 2.76 12.47
CA GLY A 29 0.99 2.00 13.58
C GLY A 29 0.94 0.47 13.38
N ASN A 30 -0.15 -0.01 12.76
CA ASN A 30 -0.38 -1.39 12.32
C ASN A 30 0.61 -2.02 11.31
N ARG A 31 1.76 -1.40 10.99
CA ARG A 31 2.81 -1.97 10.11
C ARG A 31 2.33 -2.43 8.71
N ASN A 32 1.19 -1.95 8.23
CA ASN A 32 0.75 -2.19 6.86
C ASN A 32 1.34 -1.10 5.97
N PHE A 33 2.21 -1.51 5.04
CA PHE A 33 2.82 -0.59 4.07
C PHE A 33 2.09 -0.61 2.72
N TRP A 34 1.61 -1.79 2.33
CA TRP A 34 0.84 -1.97 1.10
C TRP A 34 -0.62 -2.25 1.46
N ALA A 35 -1.53 -1.76 0.63
CA ALA A 35 -2.95 -2.16 0.69
C ALA A 35 -3.09 -3.68 0.51
N THR A 36 -4.16 -4.28 1.03
CA THR A 36 -4.36 -5.75 1.01
C THR A 36 -4.51 -6.29 -0.41
N GLY A 37 -5.21 -5.57 -1.28
CA GLY A 37 -5.47 -5.95 -2.67
C GLY A 37 -4.24 -5.93 -3.60
N TYR A 38 -4.38 -6.56 -4.76
CA TYR A 38 -3.49 -6.38 -5.90
C TYR A 38 -4.25 -6.58 -7.22
N TYR A 39 -3.81 -5.86 -8.25
CA TYR A 39 -4.32 -6.02 -9.61
C TYR A 39 -3.32 -6.82 -10.47
N VAL A 40 -3.82 -7.73 -11.30
CA VAL A 40 -3.03 -8.49 -12.27
C VAL A 40 -3.78 -8.57 -13.59
N SER A 41 -3.07 -8.43 -14.71
CA SER A 41 -3.59 -8.60 -16.06
C SER A 41 -2.59 -9.42 -16.89
N THR A 42 -3.07 -10.39 -17.64
CA THR A 42 -2.27 -11.23 -18.55
C THR A 42 -2.31 -10.74 -20.00
N VAL A 43 -3.26 -9.87 -20.34
CA VAL A 43 -3.60 -9.47 -21.72
C VAL A 43 -3.16 -8.04 -22.06
N GLY A 44 -2.43 -7.38 -21.16
CA GLY A 44 -1.92 -6.02 -21.33
C GLY A 44 -2.42 -5.04 -20.26
N LEU A 45 -1.78 -3.87 -20.19
CA LEU A 45 -2.13 -2.82 -19.25
C LEU A 45 -3.18 -1.90 -19.86
N ASN A 46 -4.33 -1.76 -19.21
CA ASN A 46 -5.32 -0.74 -19.52
C ASN A 46 -5.29 0.34 -18.43
N THR A 47 -4.82 1.53 -18.79
CA THR A 47 -4.69 2.67 -17.87
C THR A 47 -6.01 3.02 -17.19
N ALA A 48 -7.14 2.98 -17.92
CA ALA A 48 -8.46 3.31 -17.34
C ALA A 48 -8.87 2.29 -16.27
N THR A 49 -8.58 1.01 -16.49
CA THR A 49 -8.85 -0.06 -15.51
C THR A 49 -7.98 0.09 -14.27
N ILE A 50 -6.68 0.39 -14.44
CA ILE A 50 -5.75 0.59 -13.33
C ILE A 50 -6.17 1.82 -12.51
N GLN A 51 -6.53 2.92 -13.17
CA GLN A 51 -7.03 4.13 -12.50
C GLN A 51 -8.34 3.87 -11.76
N LYS A 52 -9.24 3.06 -12.31
CA LYS A 52 -10.47 2.66 -11.63
C LYS A 52 -10.15 1.84 -10.38
N TYR A 53 -9.27 0.84 -10.51
CA TYR A 53 -8.83 0.00 -9.41
C TYR A 53 -8.20 0.80 -8.26
N ILE A 54 -7.30 1.73 -8.56
CA ILE A 54 -6.67 2.60 -7.55
C ILE A 54 -7.74 3.42 -6.81
N ARG A 55 -8.64 4.09 -7.53
CA ARG A 55 -9.71 4.91 -6.93
C ARG A 55 -10.66 4.09 -6.05
N GLU A 56 -10.98 2.87 -6.46
CA GLU A 56 -11.85 1.99 -5.68
C GLU A 56 -11.14 1.49 -4.43
N GLN A 57 -9.86 1.14 -4.53
CA GLN A 57 -9.06 0.70 -3.41
C GLN A 57 -8.84 1.81 -2.38
N GLU A 58 -8.50 3.02 -2.82
CA GLU A 58 -8.33 4.18 -1.93
C GLU A 58 -9.61 4.48 -1.13
N LYS A 59 -10.79 4.31 -1.74
CA LYS A 59 -12.07 4.48 -1.04
C LYS A 59 -12.27 3.43 0.05
N GLN A 60 -11.91 2.17 -0.23
CA GLN A 60 -12.03 1.09 0.75
C GLN A 60 -11.03 1.29 1.90
N ASP A 61 -9.78 1.60 1.57
CA ASP A 61 -8.73 1.87 2.55
C ASP A 61 -9.10 3.06 3.45
N GLN A 62 -9.68 4.13 2.91
CA GLN A 62 -10.21 5.26 3.70
C GLN A 62 -11.33 4.86 4.67
N ILE A 63 -12.19 3.92 4.28
CA ILE A 63 -13.27 3.43 5.15
C ILE A 63 -12.65 2.59 6.27
N GLU A 64 -11.69 1.72 5.96
CA GLU A 64 -10.99 0.88 6.92
C GLU A 64 -10.13 1.69 7.90
N ASP A 65 -9.42 2.72 7.41
CA ASP A 65 -8.59 3.61 8.21
C ASP A 65 -9.41 4.59 9.06
N LYS A 66 -10.57 5.08 8.61
CA LYS A 66 -11.45 5.91 9.44
C LYS A 66 -11.99 5.17 10.67
N LEU A 67 -12.02 3.84 10.63
CA LEU A 67 -12.36 3.00 11.77
C LEU A 67 -11.17 2.82 12.74
N ASN A 68 -9.96 3.20 12.34
CA ASN A 68 -8.71 2.96 13.06
C ASN A 68 -7.83 4.22 13.05
N THR A 69 -8.06 5.12 14.02
CA THR A 69 -7.49 6.48 14.09
C THR A 69 -6.01 6.54 13.68
N LYS A 70 -5.73 7.07 12.48
CA LYS A 70 -4.38 7.43 12.04
C LYS A 70 -4.37 8.80 11.39
N GLU A 71 -3.58 9.70 11.97
CA GLU A 71 -3.23 10.98 11.35
C GLU A 71 -2.16 10.72 10.27
N TYR A 72 -2.51 11.00 9.01
CA TYR A 72 -1.61 10.82 7.88
C TYR A 72 -0.82 12.10 7.61
N GLU A 73 0.45 12.15 8.04
CA GLU A 73 1.45 13.00 7.39
C GLU A 73 2.13 12.24 6.26
N ASP A 74 2.16 12.83 5.06
CA ASP A 74 2.90 12.30 3.90
C ASP A 74 4.39 12.11 4.25
N PRO A 75 4.88 10.86 4.32
CA PRO A 75 6.26 10.59 4.70
C PRO A 75 7.27 10.74 3.54
N PHE A 76 6.80 10.96 2.32
CA PHE A 76 7.63 11.11 1.12
C PHE A 76 7.72 12.56 0.65
N LYS A 77 7.07 13.49 1.35
CA LYS A 77 7.28 14.93 1.19
C LYS A 77 8.68 15.26 1.69
N GLY A 78 9.68 15.12 0.81
CA GLY A 78 11.07 15.39 1.14
C GLY A 78 11.25 16.77 1.78
N SER A 79 12.22 16.89 2.69
CA SER A 79 12.71 18.19 3.13
C SER A 79 13.21 18.94 1.90
N ARG A 80 12.63 20.10 1.60
CA ARG A 80 13.25 21.06 0.68
C ARG A 80 14.61 21.48 1.21
#